data_AF-A0A1A8GQG2-F1
#
_entry.id   AF-A0A1A8GQG2-F1
#
_cell.length_a   1.000
_cell.length_b   1.000
_cell.length_c   1.000
_cell.angle_alpha   90.00
_cell.angle_beta   90.00
_cell.angle_gamma   90.00
#
_symmetry.space_group_name_H-M   'P 1'
#
loop_
_entity.id
_entity.type
_entity.pdbx_description
1 polymer ?
#
loop_
_entity_poly.entity_id
_entity_poly.type
_entity_poly.pdbx_seq_one_letter_code
_entity_poly.pdbx_strand_id
1 'polypeptide(L)'
;CEGFSVLRRGRSALDAVEAAVRALEDNPAFNAGHGATLNIDGEVELDAFIMDGRTLACGAVSSVKNIANPVSLARAVMEKTSHVMLTGRGGNLFAESIGVGSVPSDSLVSDHERTEWSKMNNYDTEVLKDFNSKWAHDTVGAVAVDSAGNVACATSTGGIRNKMVGSVVNKAVGDMQTT
;
A
#
# COMPACT_ATOMS: atom_id res chain seq x y z
N CYS A 1 -19.36 0.20 -0.11
CA CYS A 1 -17.92 0.33 0.15
C CYS A 1 -17.67 1.67 0.85
N GLU A 2 -16.66 1.74 1.72
CA GLU A 2 -16.34 2.95 2.51
C GLU A 2 -16.15 4.19 1.63
N GLY A 3 -15.45 4.06 0.49
CA GLY A 3 -15.27 5.17 -0.46
C GLY A 3 -16.58 5.75 -1.00
N PHE A 4 -17.58 4.93 -1.33
CA PHE A 4 -18.88 5.43 -1.80
C PHE A 4 -19.65 6.16 -0.69
N SER A 5 -19.53 5.71 0.56
CA SER A 5 -20.11 6.40 1.71
C SER A 5 -19.49 7.79 1.90
N VAL A 6 -18.19 7.93 1.64
CA VAL A 6 -17.49 9.23 1.66
C VAL A 6 -18.01 10.16 0.55
N LEU A 7 -18.14 9.67 -0.68
CA LEU A 7 -18.71 10.45 -1.79
C LEU A 7 -20.17 10.88 -1.53
N ARG A 8 -21.01 9.99 -0.97
CA ARG A 8 -22.40 10.33 -0.62
C ARG A 8 -22.52 11.46 0.41
N ARG A 9 -21.47 11.69 1.21
CA ARG A 9 -21.38 12.80 2.18
C ARG A 9 -20.85 14.09 1.55
N GLY A 10 -20.64 14.13 0.23
CA GLY A 10 -20.13 15.30 -0.49
C GLY A 10 -18.64 15.56 -0.27
N ARG A 11 -17.88 14.53 0.12
CA ARG A 11 -16.42 14.63 0.29
C ARG A 11 -15.70 14.42 -1.05
N SER A 12 -14.41 14.76 -1.08
CA SER A 12 -13.59 14.74 -2.30
C SER A 12 -13.31 13.31 -2.80
N ALA A 13 -12.92 13.20 -4.07
CA ALA A 13 -12.47 11.94 -4.64
C ALA A 13 -11.25 11.39 -3.89
N LEU A 14 -10.35 12.28 -3.45
CA LEU A 14 -9.16 11.95 -2.67
C LEU A 14 -9.51 11.28 -1.34
N ASP A 15 -10.48 11.84 -0.60
CA ASP A 15 -10.98 11.24 0.65
C ASP A 15 -11.60 9.86 0.39
N ALA A 16 -12.29 9.69 -0.74
CA ALA A 16 -12.97 8.45 -1.08
C ALA A 16 -12.01 7.31 -1.42
N VAL A 17 -10.94 7.58 -2.19
CA VAL A 17 -9.94 6.56 -2.52
C VAL A 17 -9.10 6.18 -1.30
N GLU A 18 -8.74 7.13 -0.45
CA GLU A 18 -8.04 6.82 0.80
C GLU A 18 -8.92 5.92 1.70
N ALA A 19 -10.19 6.27 1.92
CA ALA A 19 -11.08 5.47 2.75
C ALA A 19 -11.32 4.07 2.18
N ALA A 20 -11.44 3.95 0.85
CA ALA A 20 -11.59 2.66 0.20
C ALA A 20 -10.35 1.77 0.37
N VAL A 21 -9.15 2.31 0.16
CA VAL A 21 -7.90 1.54 0.29
C VAL A 21 -7.60 1.21 1.75
N ARG A 22 -7.83 2.13 2.70
CA ARG A 22 -7.71 1.84 4.14
C ARG A 22 -8.56 0.64 4.56
N ALA A 23 -9.81 0.58 4.10
CA ALA A 23 -10.71 -0.54 4.40
C ALA A 23 -10.22 -1.88 3.83
N LEU A 24 -9.42 -1.84 2.75
CA LEU A 24 -8.79 -3.02 2.17
C LEU A 24 -7.49 -3.38 2.90
N GLU A 25 -6.69 -2.39 3.32
CA GLU A 25 -5.51 -2.57 4.18
C GLU A 25 -5.85 -3.12 5.56
N ASP A 26 -7.02 -2.80 6.10
CA ASP A 26 -7.48 -3.31 7.40
C ASP A 26 -8.03 -4.75 7.29
N ASN A 27 -8.18 -5.28 6.07
CA ASN A 27 -8.76 -6.60 5.83
C ASN A 27 -7.68 -7.64 5.50
N PRO A 28 -7.45 -8.64 6.39
CA PRO A 28 -6.39 -9.64 6.27
C PRO A 28 -6.52 -10.58 5.05
N ALA A 29 -7.62 -10.50 4.30
CA ALA A 29 -7.80 -11.24 3.06
C ALA A 29 -7.02 -10.63 1.88
N PHE A 30 -6.52 -9.40 1.98
CA PHE A 30 -5.81 -8.72 0.91
C PHE A 30 -4.32 -8.55 1.22
N ASN A 31 -3.49 -8.52 0.18
CA ASN A 31 -2.04 -8.33 0.31
C ASN A 31 -1.69 -6.83 0.41
N ALA A 32 -2.17 -6.17 1.45
CA ALA A 32 -1.85 -4.80 1.82
C ALA A 32 -2.14 -4.57 3.31
N GLY A 33 -1.34 -3.73 3.98
CA GLY A 33 -1.51 -3.48 5.42
C GLY A 33 -1.54 -4.78 6.23
N HIS A 34 -2.66 -5.04 6.91
CA HIS A 34 -2.96 -6.30 7.57
C HIS A 34 -3.28 -7.36 6.51
N GLY A 35 -2.43 -8.38 6.37
CA GLY A 35 -2.51 -9.40 5.32
C GLY A 35 -1.37 -9.32 4.29
N ALA A 36 -0.46 -8.36 4.45
CA ALA A 36 0.70 -8.20 3.59
C ALA A 36 1.62 -9.43 3.61
N THR A 37 2.18 -9.71 2.43
CA THR A 37 3.15 -10.78 2.24
C THR A 37 4.50 -10.52 2.90
N LEU A 38 5.22 -11.60 3.19
CA LEU A 38 6.53 -11.55 3.84
C LEU A 38 7.68 -11.48 2.82
N ASN A 39 8.72 -10.71 3.10
CA ASN A 39 9.98 -10.70 2.34
C ASN A 39 10.88 -11.89 2.71
N ILE A 40 12.08 -11.99 2.13
CA ILE A 40 13.03 -13.09 2.38
C ILE A 40 13.50 -13.22 3.84
N ASP A 41 13.41 -12.15 4.63
CA ASP A 41 13.75 -12.15 6.05
C ASP A 41 12.53 -12.45 6.95
N GLY A 42 11.37 -12.73 6.35
CA GLY A 42 10.12 -12.97 7.09
C GLY A 42 9.49 -11.70 7.65
N GLU A 43 9.80 -10.54 7.07
CA GLU A 43 9.30 -9.23 7.49
C GLU A 43 8.30 -8.64 6.49
N VAL A 44 7.39 -7.81 6.98
CA VAL A 44 6.43 -7.04 6.15
C VAL A 44 7.07 -5.73 5.71
N GLU A 45 7.07 -5.48 4.40
CA GLU A 45 7.49 -4.23 3.78
C GLU A 45 6.41 -3.72 2.83
N LEU A 46 5.90 -2.53 3.09
CA LEU A 46 4.70 -2.01 2.45
C LEU A 46 5.02 -0.85 1.49
N ASP A 47 4.34 -0.85 0.35
CA ASP A 47 4.38 0.22 -0.63
C ASP A 47 2.96 0.79 -0.81
N ALA A 48 2.83 2.11 -0.90
CA ALA A 48 1.56 2.76 -1.21
C ALA A 48 1.72 4.11 -1.91
N PHE A 49 0.67 4.48 -2.66
CA PHE A 49 0.61 5.66 -3.49
C PHE A 49 -0.79 6.28 -3.46
N ILE A 50 -0.87 7.61 -3.56
CA ILE A 50 -2.12 8.36 -3.73
C ILE A 50 -1.90 9.61 -4.58
N MET A 51 -2.91 9.98 -5.38
CA MET A 51 -2.86 11.16 -6.25
C MET A 51 -4.20 11.90 -6.31
N ASP A 52 -4.13 13.24 -6.27
CA ASP A 52 -5.24 14.14 -6.59
C ASP A 52 -5.15 14.59 -8.05
N GLY A 53 -6.10 14.15 -8.89
CA GLY A 53 -6.12 14.51 -10.30
C GLY A 53 -6.50 15.97 -10.58
N ARG A 54 -7.03 16.70 -9.60
CA ARG A 54 -7.31 18.14 -9.76
C ARG A 54 -6.03 18.98 -9.72
N THR A 55 -5.09 18.61 -8.85
CA THR A 55 -3.88 19.40 -8.58
C THR A 55 -2.61 18.74 -9.09
N LEU A 56 -2.70 17.46 -9.51
CA LEU A 56 -1.59 16.56 -9.80
C LEU A 56 -0.66 16.33 -8.60
N ALA A 57 -1.08 16.73 -7.39
CA ALA A 57 -0.35 16.42 -6.17
C ALA A 57 -0.38 14.91 -5.95
N CYS A 58 0.77 14.34 -5.58
CA CYS A 58 0.92 12.93 -5.32
C CYS A 58 1.83 12.68 -4.12
N GLY A 59 1.63 11.52 -3.50
CA GLY A 59 2.43 11.06 -2.37
C GLY A 59 2.60 9.56 -2.40
N ALA A 60 3.76 9.11 -1.96
CA ALA A 60 4.16 7.71 -1.99
C ALA A 60 5.02 7.34 -0.80
N VAL A 61 4.90 6.09 -0.38
CA VAL A 61 5.87 5.43 0.49
C VAL A 61 6.25 4.07 -0.07
N SER A 62 7.49 3.66 0.17
CA SER A 62 7.95 2.31 -0.18
C SER A 62 8.78 1.67 0.91
N SER A 63 8.73 0.35 1.01
CA SER A 63 9.48 -0.46 1.96
C SER A 63 9.31 0.00 3.42
N VAL A 64 8.18 0.63 3.75
CA VAL A 64 7.89 1.05 5.12
C VAL A 64 7.41 -0.14 5.94
N LYS A 65 7.79 -0.15 7.23
CA LYS A 65 7.48 -1.25 8.16
C LYS A 65 6.57 -0.76 9.27
N ASN A 66 5.83 -1.66 9.92
CA ASN A 66 5.09 -1.31 11.15
C ASN A 66 4.05 -0.17 11.00
N ILE A 67 3.50 0.02 9.79
CA ILE A 67 2.44 1.00 9.51
C ILE A 67 1.18 0.23 9.12
N ALA A 68 0.08 0.43 9.86
CA ALA A 68 -1.20 -0.23 9.57
C ALA A 68 -1.77 0.19 8.21
N ASN A 69 -1.74 1.50 7.92
CA ASN A 69 -2.31 2.07 6.71
C ASN A 69 -1.28 2.90 5.90
N PRO A 70 -0.44 2.26 5.09
CA PRO A 70 0.51 2.92 4.20
C PRO A 70 -0.10 3.99 3.29
N VAL A 71 -1.34 3.80 2.81
CA VAL A 71 -2.00 4.80 1.94
C VAL A 71 -2.20 6.16 2.62
N SER A 72 -2.50 6.15 3.92
CA SER A 72 -2.63 7.39 4.70
C SER A 72 -1.28 8.05 4.95
N LEU A 73 -0.21 7.25 5.09
CA LEU A 73 1.14 7.80 5.17
C LEU A 73 1.57 8.42 3.84
N ALA A 74 1.25 7.77 2.71
CA ALA A 74 1.45 8.32 1.37
C ALA A 74 0.72 9.66 1.19
N ARG A 75 -0.54 9.76 1.63
CA ARG A 75 -1.28 11.04 1.65
C ARG A 75 -0.60 12.09 2.52
N ALA A 76 -0.09 11.70 3.69
CA ALA A 76 0.63 12.62 4.56
C ALA A 76 1.94 13.13 3.91
N VAL A 77 2.65 12.30 3.13
CA VAL A 77 3.81 12.75 2.34
C VAL A 77 3.39 13.84 1.36
N MET A 78 2.30 13.64 0.63
CA MET A 78 1.73 14.61 -0.33
C MET A 78 1.37 15.94 0.34
N GLU A 79 0.71 15.90 1.51
CA GLU A 79 0.14 17.10 2.14
C GLU A 79 1.10 17.83 3.09
N LYS A 80 2.09 17.14 3.66
CA LYS A 80 2.93 17.67 4.75
C LYS A 80 4.41 17.78 4.40
N THR A 81 4.81 17.47 3.17
CA THR A 81 6.19 17.57 2.72
C THR A 81 6.30 18.21 1.35
N SER A 82 7.49 18.67 0.97
CA SER A 82 7.79 19.12 -0.40
C SER A 82 8.26 17.97 -1.31
N HIS A 83 8.14 16.72 -0.84
CA HIS A 83 8.60 15.53 -1.54
C HIS A 83 7.43 14.67 -1.98
N VAL A 84 7.61 13.91 -3.06
CA VAL A 84 6.60 12.98 -3.56
C VAL A 84 6.71 11.61 -2.88
N MET A 85 7.92 11.16 -2.54
CA MET A 85 8.16 9.80 -2.11
C MET A 85 9.17 9.72 -0.97
N LEU A 86 8.85 8.94 0.06
CA LEU A 86 9.78 8.55 1.12
C LEU A 86 9.91 7.03 1.17
N THR A 87 11.11 6.53 1.45
CA THR A 87 11.39 5.09 1.41
C THR A 87 12.01 4.58 2.70
N GLY A 88 11.69 3.33 3.04
CA GLY A 88 12.25 2.57 4.15
C GLY A 88 12.25 3.36 5.46
N ARG A 89 13.42 3.38 6.11
CA ARG A 89 13.63 4.10 7.36
C ARG A 89 13.22 5.57 7.29
N GLY A 90 13.41 6.25 6.17
CA GLY A 90 13.01 7.66 6.01
C GLY A 90 11.50 7.85 6.10
N GLY A 91 10.72 6.97 5.47
CA GLY A 91 9.26 6.96 5.57
C GLY A 91 8.78 6.65 6.99
N ASN A 92 9.45 5.72 7.68
CA ASN A 92 9.16 5.40 9.07
C ASN A 92 9.44 6.56 10.05
N LEU A 93 10.58 7.23 9.91
CA LEU A 93 10.90 8.41 10.72
C LEU A 93 9.93 9.55 10.48
N PHE A 94 9.50 9.73 9.22
CA PHE A 94 8.46 10.71 8.90
C PHE A 94 7.13 10.35 9.58
N ALA A 95 6.70 9.08 9.50
CA ALA A 95 5.50 8.59 10.19
C ALA A 95 5.54 8.92 11.70
N GLU A 96 6.66 8.63 12.36
CA GLU A 96 6.88 8.96 13.77
C GLU A 96 6.77 10.47 14.02
N SER A 97 7.41 11.30 13.19
CA SER A 97 7.42 12.76 13.34
C SER A 97 6.04 13.42 13.22
N ILE A 98 5.10 12.77 12.51
CA ILE A 98 3.72 13.24 12.37
C ILE A 98 2.74 12.52 13.29
N GLY A 99 3.23 11.66 14.19
CA GLY A 99 2.43 10.93 15.18
C GLY A 99 1.61 9.76 14.61
N VAL A 100 2.00 9.18 13.48
CA VAL A 100 1.39 7.93 12.98
C VAL A 100 1.83 6.79 13.89
N GLY A 101 0.85 6.09 14.46
CA GLY A 101 1.10 4.98 15.37
C GLY A 101 1.82 3.82 14.68
N SER A 102 2.86 3.31 15.34
CA SER A 102 3.54 2.08 14.93
C SER A 102 2.76 0.86 15.43
N VAL A 103 2.59 -0.15 14.58
CA VAL A 103 1.96 -1.43 14.95
C VAL A 103 2.99 -2.57 14.98
N PRO A 104 2.84 -3.57 15.87
CA PRO A 104 3.71 -4.73 15.89
C PRO A 104 3.72 -5.44 14.54
N SER A 105 4.89 -5.87 14.06
CA SER A 105 5.01 -6.54 12.75
C SER A 105 4.07 -7.75 12.64
N ASP A 106 3.96 -8.54 13.71
CA ASP A 106 3.08 -9.72 13.75
C ASP A 106 1.59 -9.39 13.57
N SER A 107 1.16 -8.17 13.88
CA SER A 107 -0.24 -7.76 13.66
C SER A 107 -0.58 -7.55 12.18
N LEU A 108 0.43 -7.36 11.33
CA LEU A 108 0.28 -7.20 9.89
C LEU A 108 0.30 -8.53 9.13
N VAL A 109 0.72 -9.62 9.79
CA VAL A 109 0.94 -10.93 9.17
C VAL A 109 -0.23 -11.85 9.53
N SER A 110 -0.86 -12.45 8.52
CA SER A 110 -1.87 -13.49 8.74
C SER A 110 -1.24 -14.86 8.98
N ASP A 111 -1.92 -15.74 9.71
CA ASP A 111 -1.46 -17.12 9.92
C ASP A 111 -1.31 -17.89 8.59
N HIS A 112 -2.18 -17.58 7.63
CA HIS A 112 -2.11 -18.11 6.27
C HIS A 112 -0.79 -17.72 5.62
N GLU A 113 -0.45 -16.42 5.65
CA GLU A 113 0.78 -15.91 5.04
C GLU A 113 2.03 -16.50 5.69
N ARG A 114 2.06 -16.61 7.02
CA ARG A 114 3.17 -17.24 7.75
C ARG A 114 3.37 -18.70 7.33
N THR A 115 2.27 -19.43 7.11
CA THR A 115 2.29 -20.82 6.67
C THR A 115 2.78 -20.96 5.23
N GLU A 116 2.31 -20.12 4.32
CA GLU A 116 2.74 -20.14 2.92
C GLU A 116 4.20 -19.73 2.77
N TRP A 117 4.65 -18.69 3.47
CA TRP A 117 6.04 -18.27 3.49
C TRP A 117 6.97 -19.37 4.02
N SER A 118 6.58 -20.09 5.08
CA SER A 118 7.39 -21.18 5.66
C SER A 118 7.55 -22.39 4.72
N LYS A 119 6.71 -22.53 3.69
CA LYS A 119 6.82 -23.59 2.69
C LYS A 119 7.83 -23.26 1.59
N MET A 120 8.26 -22.00 1.51
CA MET A 120 9.15 -21.54 0.44
C MET A 120 10.58 -22.00 0.68
N ASN A 121 11.02 -22.97 -0.13
CA ASN A 121 12.35 -23.59 0.00
C ASN A 121 13.32 -23.17 -1.12
N ASN A 122 12.83 -22.56 -2.22
CA ASN A 122 13.70 -22.19 -3.34
C ASN A 122 13.26 -20.87 -4.01
N TYR A 123 13.98 -19.81 -3.65
CA TYR A 123 13.72 -18.42 -4.04
C TYR A 123 13.42 -18.24 -5.54
N ASP A 124 14.31 -18.68 -6.43
CA ASP A 124 14.19 -18.39 -7.87
C ASP A 124 12.97 -19.07 -8.51
N THR A 125 12.64 -20.28 -8.09
CA THR A 125 11.53 -21.03 -8.68
C THR A 125 10.18 -20.58 -8.14
N GLU A 126 10.13 -20.11 -6.90
CA GLU A 126 8.89 -19.76 -6.22
C GLU A 126 8.51 -18.30 -6.45
N VAL A 127 9.46 -17.36 -6.44
CA VAL A 127 9.18 -15.96 -6.81
C VAL A 127 8.70 -15.88 -8.26
N LEU A 128 9.32 -16.62 -9.19
CA LEU A 128 8.87 -16.68 -10.59
C LEU A 128 7.50 -17.36 -10.73
N LYS A 129 7.18 -18.36 -9.91
CA LYS A 129 5.86 -19.01 -9.93
C LYS A 129 4.79 -18.08 -9.37
N ASP A 130 5.04 -17.44 -8.23
CA ASP A 130 4.11 -16.49 -7.63
C ASP A 130 3.91 -15.32 -8.59
N PHE A 131 4.98 -14.72 -9.13
CA PHE A 131 4.90 -13.65 -10.12
C PHE A 131 4.04 -14.01 -11.36
N ASN A 132 4.07 -15.27 -11.79
CA ASN A 132 3.27 -15.75 -12.93
C ASN A 132 1.92 -16.36 -12.54
N SER A 133 1.63 -16.50 -11.25
CA SER A 133 0.38 -17.05 -10.77
C SER A 133 -0.72 -15.99 -10.77
N LYS A 134 -1.96 -16.41 -11.04
CA LYS A 134 -3.14 -15.51 -11.02
C LYS A 134 -3.48 -14.97 -9.63
N TRP A 135 -2.89 -15.52 -8.57
CA TRP A 135 -3.32 -15.33 -7.18
C TRP A 135 -2.25 -14.66 -6.30
N ALA A 136 -1.04 -14.37 -6.80
CA ALA A 136 0.01 -13.74 -6.01
C ALA A 136 -0.04 -12.20 -6.02
N HIS A 137 -1.04 -11.59 -6.66
CA HIS A 137 -1.07 -10.15 -6.97
C HIS A 137 -2.24 -9.41 -6.34
N ASP A 138 -2.63 -9.76 -5.12
CA ASP A 138 -3.75 -9.11 -4.40
C ASP A 138 -3.36 -7.72 -3.84
N THR A 139 -2.70 -6.94 -4.69
CA THR A 139 -2.55 -5.49 -4.53
C THR A 139 -3.93 -4.86 -4.58
N VAL A 140 -4.16 -3.90 -3.71
CA VAL A 140 -5.44 -3.21 -3.61
C VAL A 140 -5.32 -1.81 -4.17
N GLY A 141 -6.41 -1.30 -4.73
CA GLY A 141 -6.45 0.05 -5.25
C GLY A 141 -7.87 0.55 -5.43
N ALA A 142 -8.00 1.86 -5.57
CA ALA A 142 -9.26 2.52 -5.81
C ALA A 142 -9.07 3.72 -6.74
N VAL A 143 -10.09 3.96 -7.56
CA VAL A 143 -10.27 5.20 -8.34
C VAL A 143 -11.64 5.77 -8.02
N ALA A 144 -11.74 7.09 -7.93
CA ALA A 144 -13.01 7.76 -7.66
C ALA A 144 -13.15 9.04 -8.48
N VAL A 145 -14.41 9.41 -8.72
CA VAL A 145 -14.80 10.71 -9.27
C VAL A 145 -15.80 11.34 -8.30
N ASP A 146 -15.56 12.58 -7.87
CA ASP A 146 -16.48 13.29 -6.97
C ASP A 146 -17.56 14.08 -7.72
N SER A 147 -18.49 14.66 -6.97
CA SER A 147 -19.62 15.43 -7.54
C SER A 147 -19.20 16.70 -8.28
N ALA A 148 -17.97 17.17 -8.08
CA ALA A 148 -17.38 18.31 -8.80
C ALA A 148 -16.61 17.85 -10.05
N GLY A 149 -16.55 16.54 -10.33
CA GLY A 149 -15.83 15.98 -11.47
C GLY A 149 -14.33 15.82 -11.24
N ASN A 150 -13.83 15.98 -10.00
CA ASN A 150 -12.42 15.72 -9.71
C ASN A 150 -12.18 14.21 -9.61
N VAL A 151 -11.03 13.76 -10.09
CA VAL A 151 -10.61 12.36 -10.05
C VAL A 151 -9.49 12.17 -9.04
N ALA A 152 -9.43 10.98 -8.44
CA ALA A 152 -8.30 10.58 -7.59
C ALA A 152 -8.06 9.08 -7.71
N CYS A 153 -6.83 8.64 -7.40
CA CYS A 153 -6.47 7.23 -7.33
C CYS A 153 -5.57 6.94 -6.13
N ALA A 154 -5.63 5.69 -5.65
CA ALA A 154 -4.76 5.20 -4.59
C ALA A 154 -4.49 3.70 -4.77
N THR A 155 -3.30 3.26 -4.38
CA THR A 155 -2.84 1.86 -4.43
C THR A 155 -2.04 1.51 -3.18
N SER A 156 -2.14 0.28 -2.69
CA SER A 156 -1.36 -0.24 -1.56
C SER A 156 -1.05 -1.72 -1.72
N THR A 157 0.14 -2.16 -1.29
CA THR A 157 0.61 -3.53 -1.49
C THR A 157 1.70 -3.94 -0.49
N GLY A 158 1.69 -5.22 -0.10
CA GLY A 158 2.83 -5.89 0.56
C GLY A 158 3.92 -6.36 -0.41
N GLY A 159 3.64 -6.30 -1.72
CA GLY A 159 4.54 -6.78 -2.76
C GLY A 159 4.42 -8.28 -2.99
N ILE A 160 5.52 -8.92 -3.39
CA ILE A 160 5.55 -10.35 -3.72
C ILE A 160 6.13 -11.11 -2.53
N ARG A 161 5.54 -12.25 -2.25
CA ARG A 161 5.99 -13.19 -1.23
C ARG A 161 7.43 -13.61 -1.50
N ASN A 162 8.26 -13.62 -0.46
CA ASN A 162 9.70 -13.88 -0.54
C ASN A 162 10.47 -12.91 -1.45
N LYS A 163 9.98 -11.66 -1.65
CA LYS A 163 10.77 -10.62 -2.32
C LYS A 163 12.08 -10.33 -1.58
N MET A 164 13.10 -9.83 -2.30
CA MET A 164 14.30 -9.28 -1.66
C MET A 164 13.92 -8.14 -0.72
N VAL A 165 14.65 -8.00 0.38
CA VAL A 165 14.50 -6.87 1.30
C VAL A 165 14.67 -5.55 0.54
N GLY A 166 13.72 -4.63 0.74
CA GLY A 166 13.70 -3.33 0.09
C GLY A 166 13.27 -3.37 -1.38
N SER A 167 12.85 -4.52 -1.91
CA SER A 167 12.28 -4.61 -3.26
C SER A 167 10.95 -3.85 -3.33
N VAL A 168 10.91 -2.86 -4.22
CA VAL A 168 9.73 -2.06 -4.51
C VAL A 168 9.03 -2.66 -5.72
N VAL A 169 7.73 -2.95 -5.60
CA VAL A 169 6.99 -3.56 -6.69
C VAL A 169 6.51 -2.54 -7.73
N ASN A 170 6.60 -2.91 -9.01
CA ASN A 170 6.30 -2.05 -10.15
C ASN A 170 4.89 -1.43 -10.12
N LYS A 171 3.89 -2.07 -9.49
CA LYS A 171 2.52 -1.54 -9.47
C LYS A 171 2.34 -0.26 -8.64
N ALA A 172 3.27 0.08 -7.77
CA ALA A 172 3.25 1.36 -7.06
C ALA A 172 3.77 2.53 -7.92
N VAL A 173 4.50 2.26 -9.01
CA VAL A 173 5.24 3.27 -9.80
C VAL A 173 4.87 3.26 -11.29
N GLY A 174 4.50 2.11 -11.86
CA GLY A 174 4.32 1.90 -13.29
C GLY A 174 3.01 2.42 -13.89
N ASP A 175 1.95 2.54 -13.10
CA ASP A 175 0.67 3.13 -13.57
C ASP A 175 0.76 4.66 -13.73
N MET A 176 1.92 5.26 -13.39
CA MET A 176 2.19 6.69 -13.49
C MET A 176 2.59 7.16 -14.91
N GLN A 177 2.87 6.26 -15.86
CA GLN A 177 3.37 6.63 -17.20
C GLN A 177 2.39 6.44 -18.36
N THR A 178 1.15 5.98 -18.13
CA THR A 178 0.21 5.69 -19.25
C THR A 178 -1.18 6.31 -19.13
N THR A 179 -1.33 7.41 -18.39
CA THR A 179 -2.54 8.25 -18.45
C THR A 179 -2.21 9.72 -18.61
#